data_AF-A0A972IKF2-F1
#
_entry.id   AF-A0A972IKF2-F1
#
_cell.length_a   1.000
_cell.length_b   1.000
_cell.length_c   1.000
_cell.angle_alpha   90.00
_cell.angle_beta   90.00
_cell.angle_gamma   90.00
#
_symmetry.space_group_name_H-M   'P 1'
#
loop_
_entity.id
_entity.type
_entity.pdbx_description
1 polymer ?
#
loop_
_entity_poly.entity_id
_entity_poly.type
_entity_poly.pdbx_seq_one_letter_code
_entity_poly.pdbx_strand_id
1 'polypeptide(L)'
;MSLTRRSDIAIRPARWIPLYVALLCAVACAETLKLDERPAQPGEWGYRPADASVSATDPPAFSWRPAGGLKWEIECVREGASADIAYRASDVEFNVHCPPRIFGPGQYTWRYRGIDKEGNCTNWSQSRTFTIAPDAAKMPLPAREELLARIPRTHPRLFLRPENLPKLRALAQGEMKAQYEGLVKQCEQILADPPPTAEPPTYPPEMERKSEEWRLMWWGNRTYTIKALNSAATLAFTRLLGGQEKYGREAKRILLECANWDPKGSTGYRYNDEAGMPYNYYFSRTYSFVNDLLSDDEKEACRKVMKVRGDEMYQHLCPRHLWQPYASHSNRAWHFLGEVGIAFLGEIDAADDWVWFATNVFFNVYPVWSDDDGGWHEGSSYWSSYIDRFTWWADVMREAMGIDAY
;
A
#
# COMPACT_ATOMS: atom_id res chain seq x y z
N MET A 1 84.85 -47.59 57.11
CA MET A 1 83.49 -47.03 57.19
C MET A 1 83.34 -45.97 56.11
N SER A 2 82.29 -46.11 55.29
CA SER A 2 81.76 -45.16 54.30
C SER A 2 82.74 -44.59 53.25
N LEU A 3 82.74 -45.21 52.05
CA LEU A 3 83.29 -44.63 50.82
C LEU A 3 82.13 -44.13 49.96
N THR A 4 82.04 -42.82 49.82
CA THR A 4 81.12 -42.06 48.96
C THR A 4 81.49 -42.23 47.48
N ARG A 5 80.55 -42.70 46.66
CA ARG A 5 80.68 -42.77 45.19
C ARG A 5 80.02 -41.55 44.55
N ARG A 6 80.82 -40.85 43.73
CA ARG A 6 80.39 -39.88 42.71
C ARG A 6 79.71 -40.62 41.54
N SER A 7 78.66 -40.02 40.97
CA SER A 7 78.22 -40.28 39.59
C SER A 7 77.47 -39.07 39.03
N ASP A 8 78.12 -38.38 38.10
CA ASP A 8 77.63 -37.84 36.83
C ASP A 8 76.37 -36.96 36.76
N ILE A 9 76.63 -35.66 36.59
CA ILE A 9 75.69 -34.65 36.09
C ILE A 9 75.69 -34.72 34.56
N ALA A 10 74.60 -35.22 33.98
CA ALA A 10 74.34 -35.17 32.54
C ALA A 10 73.66 -33.83 32.16
N ILE A 11 74.35 -33.03 31.34
CA ILE A 11 73.84 -31.79 30.74
C ILE A 11 72.87 -32.17 29.61
N ARG A 12 71.60 -31.80 29.71
CA ARG A 12 70.62 -31.91 28.62
C ARG A 12 70.65 -30.64 27.74
N PRO A 13 70.65 -30.75 26.41
CA PRO A 13 70.63 -29.59 25.52
C PRO A 13 69.22 -28.98 25.45
N ALA A 14 69.16 -27.64 25.41
CA ALA A 14 67.94 -26.89 25.19
C ALA A 14 67.35 -27.19 23.80
N ARG A 15 66.14 -27.74 23.78
CA ARG A 15 65.35 -27.88 22.55
C ARG A 15 64.67 -26.54 22.24
N TRP A 16 65.17 -25.85 21.22
CA TRP A 16 64.46 -24.76 20.56
C TRP A 16 63.29 -25.36 19.78
N ILE A 17 62.05 -25.04 20.18
CA ILE A 17 60.84 -25.37 19.43
C ILE A 17 60.60 -24.19 18.47
N PRO A 18 60.69 -24.37 17.14
CA PRO A 18 60.26 -23.34 16.22
C PRO A 18 58.73 -23.26 16.26
N LEU A 19 58.21 -22.14 16.78
CA LEU A 19 56.80 -21.82 16.75
C LEU A 19 56.43 -21.46 15.30
N TYR A 20 56.04 -22.44 14.50
CA TYR A 20 55.41 -22.20 13.21
C TYR A 20 54.00 -21.66 13.47
N VAL A 21 53.85 -20.32 13.42
CA VAL A 21 52.54 -19.69 13.30
C VAL A 21 52.05 -19.97 11.89
N ALA A 22 51.26 -21.03 11.73
CA ALA A 22 50.48 -21.23 10.53
C ALA A 22 49.42 -20.11 10.47
N LEU A 23 49.65 -19.12 9.63
CA LEU A 23 48.61 -18.18 9.23
C LEU A 23 47.58 -18.98 8.41
N LEU A 24 46.61 -19.56 9.11
CA LEU A 24 45.39 -20.06 8.48
C LEU A 24 44.62 -18.81 8.02
N CYS A 25 44.90 -18.36 6.79
CA CYS A 25 43.95 -17.59 6.03
C CYS A 25 42.73 -18.49 5.78
N ALA A 26 41.81 -18.52 6.75
CA ALA A 26 40.45 -18.92 6.48
C ALA A 26 39.90 -17.87 5.50
N VAL A 27 40.01 -18.15 4.20
CA VAL A 27 39.09 -17.59 3.24
C VAL A 27 37.74 -18.15 3.65
N ALA A 28 37.01 -17.40 4.48
CA ALA A 28 35.60 -17.63 4.63
C ALA A 28 35.03 -17.44 3.21
N CYS A 29 34.75 -18.54 2.52
CA CYS A 29 33.92 -18.48 1.33
C CYS A 29 32.60 -17.88 1.80
N ALA A 30 32.42 -16.58 1.55
CA ALA A 30 31.12 -15.95 1.72
C ALA A 30 30.14 -16.78 0.90
N GLU A 31 29.15 -17.35 1.58
CA GLU A 31 28.09 -18.11 0.93
C GLU A 31 27.44 -17.16 -0.08
N THR A 32 27.58 -17.46 -1.38
CA THR A 32 27.08 -16.56 -2.43
C THR A 32 25.58 -16.44 -2.27
N LEU A 33 25.11 -15.23 -1.98
CA LEU A 33 23.69 -14.91 -1.87
C LEU A 33 22.96 -15.42 -3.12
N LYS A 34 22.05 -16.39 -2.95
CA LYS A 34 21.40 -17.09 -4.05
C LYS A 34 19.92 -16.73 -4.11
N LEU A 35 19.43 -16.44 -5.30
CA LEU A 35 18.01 -16.22 -5.55
C LEU A 35 17.22 -17.54 -5.43
N ASP A 36 16.05 -17.47 -4.79
CA ASP A 36 15.01 -18.49 -4.94
C ASP A 36 14.19 -18.13 -6.17
N GLU A 37 14.32 -18.94 -7.23
CA GLU A 37 13.63 -18.72 -8.50
C GLU A 37 12.46 -19.69 -8.74
N ARG A 38 12.01 -20.41 -7.70
CA ARG A 38 10.91 -21.38 -7.85
C ARG A 38 9.63 -20.70 -8.39
N PRO A 39 8.84 -21.41 -9.23
CA PRO A 39 7.55 -20.91 -9.71
C PRO A 39 6.62 -20.50 -8.58
N ALA A 40 5.68 -19.61 -8.88
CA ALA A 40 4.61 -19.27 -7.94
C ALA A 40 3.76 -20.50 -7.59
N GLN A 41 3.28 -20.53 -6.35
CA GLN A 41 2.34 -21.49 -5.81
C GLN A 41 0.91 -20.91 -5.81
N PRO A 42 -0.13 -21.73 -5.59
CA PRO A 42 -1.48 -21.21 -5.40
C PRO A 42 -1.52 -20.09 -4.35
N GLY A 43 -2.12 -18.95 -4.71
CA GLY A 43 -2.14 -17.76 -3.86
C GLY A 43 -0.94 -16.82 -4.01
N GLU A 44 0.04 -17.12 -4.88
CA GLU A 44 1.15 -16.22 -5.22
C GLU A 44 0.96 -15.59 -6.62
N TRP A 45 1.37 -14.32 -6.78
CA TRP A 45 1.17 -13.55 -8.01
C TRP A 45 2.02 -14.05 -9.19
N GLY A 46 3.26 -14.46 -8.90
CA GLY A 46 4.17 -15.04 -9.89
C GLY A 46 5.01 -14.03 -10.65
N TYR A 47 5.87 -14.57 -11.52
CA TYR A 47 6.76 -13.76 -12.33
C TYR A 47 5.98 -13.06 -13.43
N ARG A 48 6.11 -11.73 -13.49
CA ARG A 48 5.49 -10.90 -14.53
C ARG A 48 6.51 -9.94 -15.14
N PRO A 49 6.48 -9.70 -16.46
CA PRO A 49 5.86 -10.57 -17.46
C PRO A 49 6.36 -12.01 -17.36
N ALA A 50 5.46 -12.97 -17.54
CA ALA A 50 5.84 -14.38 -17.61
C ALA A 50 6.72 -14.63 -18.84
N ASP A 51 7.52 -15.69 -18.82
CA ASP A 51 8.34 -16.02 -19.97
C ASP A 51 7.47 -16.31 -21.21
N ALA A 52 7.89 -15.77 -22.35
CA ALA A 52 7.20 -15.81 -23.63
C ALA A 52 5.76 -15.23 -23.63
N SER A 53 5.44 -14.31 -22.71
CA SER A 53 4.13 -13.65 -22.67
C SER A 53 4.04 -12.40 -23.55
N VAL A 54 2.81 -12.01 -23.90
CA VAL A 54 2.50 -10.73 -24.53
C VAL A 54 1.94 -9.79 -23.47
N SER A 55 2.49 -8.59 -23.36
CA SER A 55 1.97 -7.56 -22.47
C SER A 55 1.01 -6.64 -23.20
N ALA A 56 -0.18 -6.46 -22.63
CA ALA A 56 -1.19 -5.51 -23.07
C ALA A 56 -0.93 -4.08 -22.56
N THR A 57 0.14 -3.86 -21.77
CA THR A 57 0.51 -2.53 -21.24
C THR A 57 1.94 -2.16 -21.61
N ASP A 58 2.20 -0.87 -21.73
CA ASP A 58 3.53 -0.30 -21.94
C ASP A 58 3.80 0.82 -20.92
N PRO A 59 4.78 0.66 -20.02
CA PRO A 59 5.59 -0.54 -19.82
C PRO A 59 4.78 -1.69 -19.17
N PRO A 60 5.31 -2.92 -19.19
CA PRO A 60 4.76 -3.99 -18.37
C PRO A 60 5.02 -3.76 -16.87
N ALA A 61 4.15 -4.35 -16.05
CA ALA A 61 4.41 -4.56 -14.64
C ALA A 61 5.41 -5.71 -14.43
N PHE A 62 6.50 -5.43 -13.71
CA PHE A 62 7.45 -6.45 -13.30
C PHE A 62 7.11 -6.97 -11.90
N SER A 63 7.16 -8.29 -11.72
CA SER A 63 7.03 -8.94 -10.43
C SER A 63 7.93 -10.16 -10.35
N TRP A 64 8.56 -10.38 -9.21
CA TRP A 64 9.42 -11.53 -8.96
C TRP A 64 9.29 -12.03 -7.53
N ARG A 65 9.82 -13.23 -7.27
CA ARG A 65 9.77 -13.84 -5.94
C ARG A 65 10.56 -12.99 -4.93
N PRO A 66 9.94 -12.55 -3.82
CA PRO A 66 10.62 -11.76 -2.81
C PRO A 66 11.64 -12.58 -2.03
N ALA A 67 12.68 -11.92 -1.54
CA ALA A 67 13.62 -12.42 -0.54
C ALA A 67 13.81 -11.33 0.52
N GLY A 68 13.92 -11.74 1.79
CA GLY A 68 13.99 -10.81 2.92
C GLY A 68 15.29 -10.01 2.95
N GLY A 69 15.19 -8.72 3.27
CA GLY A 69 16.35 -7.86 3.53
C GLY A 69 17.12 -7.39 2.28
N LEU A 70 16.59 -7.63 1.07
CA LEU A 70 17.21 -7.21 -0.18
C LEU A 70 16.50 -6.01 -0.79
N LYS A 71 17.29 -5.12 -1.40
CA LYS A 71 16.82 -4.25 -2.47
C LYS A 71 17.06 -4.94 -3.81
N TRP A 72 16.45 -4.41 -4.86
CA TRP A 72 16.47 -5.04 -6.16
C TRP A 72 17.07 -4.15 -7.23
N GLU A 73 17.64 -4.85 -8.21
CA GLU A 73 18.02 -4.27 -9.46
C GLU A 73 17.36 -5.06 -10.58
N ILE A 74 16.79 -4.36 -11.54
CA ILE A 74 16.12 -4.91 -12.71
C ILE A 74 16.79 -4.38 -13.98
N GLU A 75 16.95 -5.26 -14.96
CA GLU A 75 17.47 -4.93 -16.28
C GLU A 75 16.53 -5.50 -17.34
N CYS A 76 16.24 -4.69 -18.36
CA CYS A 76 15.47 -5.07 -19.53
C CYS A 76 16.21 -4.63 -20.80
N VAL A 77 16.33 -5.55 -21.76
CA VAL A 77 17.07 -5.39 -23.01
C VAL A 77 16.12 -5.68 -24.16
N ARG A 78 16.19 -4.88 -25.22
CA ARG A 78 15.39 -5.11 -26.44
C ARG A 78 16.08 -6.14 -27.33
N GLU A 79 15.33 -7.06 -27.92
CA GLU A 79 15.92 -8.03 -28.84
C GLU A 79 16.46 -7.36 -30.11
N GLY A 80 17.53 -7.92 -30.67
CA GLY A 80 18.19 -7.40 -31.88
C GLY A 80 19.02 -6.13 -31.68
N ALA A 81 18.94 -5.47 -30.52
CA ALA A 81 19.82 -4.37 -30.16
C ALA A 81 21.10 -4.93 -29.51
N SER A 82 22.25 -4.80 -30.19
CA SER A 82 23.52 -5.20 -29.58
C SER A 82 23.82 -4.27 -28.39
N ALA A 83 23.77 -4.81 -27.18
CA ALA A 83 24.18 -4.17 -25.92
C ALA A 83 23.37 -2.95 -25.44
N ASP A 84 22.29 -2.53 -26.11
CA ASP A 84 21.45 -1.44 -25.62
C ASP A 84 20.46 -1.93 -24.56
N ILE A 85 20.76 -1.60 -23.30
CA ILE A 85 19.84 -1.72 -22.19
C ILE A 85 18.65 -0.79 -22.43
N ALA A 86 17.48 -1.37 -22.72
CA ALA A 86 16.24 -0.62 -22.89
C ALA A 86 15.81 0.04 -21.57
N TYR A 87 16.05 -0.64 -20.44
CA TYR A 87 15.74 -0.12 -19.11
C TYR A 87 16.59 -0.78 -18.04
N ARG A 88 16.98 0.01 -17.03
CA ARG A 88 17.60 -0.48 -15.80
C ARG A 88 17.14 0.38 -14.64
N ALA A 89 16.86 -0.26 -13.51
CA ALA A 89 16.61 0.40 -12.24
C ALA A 89 17.35 -0.34 -11.13
N SER A 90 17.83 0.41 -10.16
CA SER A 90 18.51 -0.07 -8.95
C SER A 90 17.81 0.54 -7.74
N ASP A 91 18.15 0.07 -6.53
CA ASP A 91 17.52 0.50 -5.29
C ASP A 91 16.00 0.31 -5.25
N VAL A 92 15.47 -0.63 -6.06
CA VAL A 92 14.04 -0.93 -6.06
C VAL A 92 13.70 -1.63 -4.75
N GLU A 93 12.78 -1.05 -3.98
CA GLU A 93 12.48 -1.48 -2.62
C GLU A 93 11.59 -2.74 -2.58
N PHE A 94 10.65 -2.83 -3.51
CA PHE A 94 9.68 -3.92 -3.57
C PHE A 94 10.08 -5.00 -4.56
N ASN A 95 9.48 -6.18 -4.43
CA ASN A 95 9.61 -7.27 -5.39
C ASN A 95 8.71 -7.08 -6.64
N VAL A 96 8.30 -5.84 -6.89
CA VAL A 96 7.55 -5.40 -8.06
C VAL A 96 8.12 -4.08 -8.56
N HIS A 97 7.93 -3.81 -9.84
CA HIS A 97 8.38 -2.55 -10.45
C HIS A 97 7.62 -2.24 -11.73
N CYS A 98 7.06 -1.03 -11.81
CA CYS A 98 6.51 -0.50 -13.06
C CYS A 98 7.41 0.67 -13.50
N PRO A 99 8.05 0.61 -14.68
CA PRO A 99 8.93 1.67 -15.15
C PRO A 99 8.20 3.02 -15.33
N PRO A 100 8.88 4.15 -15.12
CA PRO A 100 8.29 5.49 -15.29
C PRO A 100 8.29 5.96 -16.75
N ARG A 101 8.54 5.07 -17.70
CA ARG A 101 8.58 5.38 -19.13
C ARG A 101 8.17 4.19 -19.98
N ILE A 102 7.58 4.49 -21.13
CA ILE A 102 7.22 3.52 -22.16
C ILE A 102 8.47 2.97 -22.87
N PHE A 103 8.40 1.74 -23.37
CA PHE A 103 9.47 1.07 -24.12
C PHE A 103 9.16 0.98 -25.62
N GLY A 104 7.88 1.00 -26.00
CA GLY A 104 7.39 0.77 -27.35
C GLY A 104 7.20 -0.73 -27.67
N PRO A 105 6.50 -1.05 -28.77
CA PRO A 105 6.21 -2.42 -29.14
C PRO A 105 7.47 -3.19 -29.55
N GLY A 106 7.44 -4.51 -29.38
CA GLY A 106 8.54 -5.41 -29.75
C GLY A 106 8.91 -6.40 -28.66
N GLN A 107 9.96 -7.18 -28.92
CA GLN A 107 10.42 -8.24 -28.04
C GLN A 107 11.54 -7.77 -27.11
N TYR A 108 11.44 -8.18 -25.85
CA TYR A 108 12.33 -7.78 -24.77
C TYR A 108 12.71 -8.99 -23.91
N THR A 109 13.89 -8.91 -23.30
CA THR A 109 14.37 -9.85 -22.28
C THR A 109 14.57 -9.10 -20.98
N TRP A 110 14.15 -9.65 -19.85
CA TRP A 110 14.37 -9.06 -18.53
C TRP A 110 14.94 -10.07 -17.52
N ARG A 111 15.66 -9.52 -16.54
CA ARG A 111 16.26 -10.23 -15.41
C ARG A 111 16.39 -9.30 -14.21
N TYR A 112 16.51 -9.86 -13.02
CA TYR A 112 16.67 -9.12 -11.78
C TYR A 112 17.76 -9.72 -10.89
N ARG A 113 18.24 -8.96 -9.90
CA ARG A 113 19.10 -9.46 -8.82
C ARG A 113 18.81 -8.76 -7.51
N GLY A 114 19.11 -9.42 -6.41
CA GLY A 114 19.01 -8.85 -5.07
C GLY A 114 20.35 -8.25 -4.63
N ILE A 115 20.27 -7.20 -3.81
CA ILE A 115 21.40 -6.50 -3.20
C ILE A 115 21.14 -6.41 -1.70
N ASP A 116 22.03 -6.97 -0.88
CA ASP A 116 21.92 -6.90 0.58
C ASP A 116 22.36 -5.52 1.13
N LYS A 117 22.31 -5.35 2.46
CA LYS A 117 22.66 -4.07 3.11
C LYS A 117 24.15 -3.75 3.02
N GLU A 118 24.98 -4.77 2.85
CA GLU A 118 26.43 -4.70 2.70
C GLU A 118 26.85 -4.43 1.24
N GLY A 119 25.89 -4.43 0.30
CA GLY A 119 26.11 -4.21 -1.13
C GLY A 119 26.48 -5.46 -1.92
N ASN A 120 26.43 -6.65 -1.30
CA ASN A 120 26.67 -7.90 -2.01
C ASN A 120 25.47 -8.20 -2.91
N CYS A 121 25.77 -8.56 -4.14
CA CYS A 121 24.76 -8.91 -5.14
C CYS A 121 24.54 -10.42 -5.17
N THR A 122 23.30 -10.84 -5.38
CA THR A 122 23.03 -12.17 -5.91
C THR A 122 23.55 -12.30 -7.34
N ASN A 123 23.62 -13.54 -7.84
CA ASN A 123 23.61 -13.76 -9.28
C ASN A 123 22.35 -13.12 -9.91
N TRP A 124 22.44 -12.74 -11.18
CA TRP A 124 21.25 -12.41 -11.96
C TRP A 124 20.33 -13.62 -12.05
N SER A 125 19.02 -13.36 -12.03
CA SER A 125 17.97 -14.34 -12.26
C SER A 125 18.10 -14.99 -13.64
N GLN A 126 17.38 -16.09 -13.85
CA GLN A 126 17.09 -16.56 -15.20
C GLN A 126 16.44 -15.43 -16.02
N SER A 127 16.82 -15.34 -17.29
CA SER A 127 16.25 -14.37 -18.22
C SER A 127 14.86 -14.82 -18.65
N ARG A 128 13.92 -13.88 -18.74
CA ARG A 128 12.56 -14.11 -19.22
C ARG A 128 12.28 -13.19 -20.39
N THR A 129 11.59 -13.69 -21.39
CA THR A 129 11.23 -12.94 -22.59
C THR A 129 9.78 -12.50 -22.56
N PHE A 130 9.48 -11.36 -23.18
CA PHE A 130 8.11 -10.90 -23.40
C PHE A 130 8.01 -10.03 -24.65
N THR A 131 6.80 -9.83 -25.15
CA THR A 131 6.52 -8.93 -26.26
C THR A 131 5.54 -7.84 -25.82
N ILE A 132 5.84 -6.58 -26.10
CA ILE A 132 4.87 -5.48 -25.94
C ILE A 132 4.04 -5.40 -27.22
N ALA A 133 2.72 -5.47 -27.08
CA ALA A 133 1.79 -5.41 -28.20
C ALA A 133 1.83 -4.03 -28.89
N PRO A 134 1.61 -3.94 -30.22
CA PRO A 134 1.54 -2.66 -30.94
C PRO A 134 0.51 -1.66 -30.41
N ASP A 135 -0.57 -2.17 -29.82
CA ASP A 135 -1.71 -1.46 -29.27
C ASP A 135 -1.74 -1.45 -27.73
N ALA A 136 -0.62 -1.81 -27.08
CA ALA A 136 -0.52 -1.83 -25.63
C ALA A 136 -0.89 -0.47 -24.98
N ALA A 137 -1.68 -0.52 -23.92
CA ALA A 137 -2.10 0.64 -23.15
C ALA A 137 -0.90 1.30 -22.45
N LYS A 138 -0.74 2.61 -22.61
CA LYS A 138 0.41 3.34 -22.06
C LYS A 138 0.16 3.71 -20.61
N MET A 139 0.78 3.00 -19.67
CA MET A 139 0.56 3.18 -18.23
C MET A 139 1.86 3.19 -17.41
N PRO A 140 2.80 4.13 -17.65
CA PRO A 140 3.99 4.25 -16.82
C PRO A 140 3.62 4.70 -15.40
N LEU A 141 4.25 4.09 -14.38
CA LEU A 141 4.16 4.55 -12.99
C LEU A 141 5.13 5.72 -12.80
N PRO A 142 4.65 6.95 -12.53
CA PRO A 142 5.54 8.08 -12.26
C PRO A 142 6.51 7.79 -11.11
N ALA A 143 7.70 8.40 -11.14
CA ALA A 143 8.65 8.30 -10.04
C ALA A 143 8.00 8.75 -8.72
N ARG A 144 8.44 8.18 -7.58
CA ARG A 144 7.83 8.41 -6.27
C ARG A 144 7.68 9.90 -5.95
N GLU A 145 8.74 10.68 -6.13
CA GLU A 145 8.75 12.12 -5.84
C GLU A 145 7.79 12.89 -6.75
N GLU A 146 7.74 12.53 -8.04
CA GLU A 146 6.84 13.14 -9.00
C GLU A 146 5.39 12.84 -8.64
N LEU A 147 5.07 11.57 -8.36
CA LEU A 147 3.74 11.12 -7.98
C LEU A 147 3.23 11.88 -6.75
N LEU A 148 4.03 11.90 -5.67
CA LEU A 148 3.67 12.57 -4.42
C LEU A 148 3.53 14.08 -4.60
N ALA A 149 4.34 14.70 -5.46
CA ALA A 149 4.26 16.12 -5.76
C ALA A 149 2.99 16.53 -6.53
N ARG A 150 2.30 15.58 -7.19
CA ARG A 150 1.01 15.86 -7.87
C ARG A 150 -0.14 16.06 -6.88
N ILE A 151 -0.03 15.49 -5.67
CA ILE A 151 -1.06 15.57 -4.63
C ILE A 151 -1.13 17.01 -4.08
N PRO A 152 -2.33 17.62 -3.97
CA PRO A 152 -2.48 18.98 -3.46
C PRO A 152 -1.85 19.16 -2.07
N ARG A 153 -1.05 20.22 -1.91
CA ARG A 153 -0.42 20.56 -0.61
C ARG A 153 -1.43 20.99 0.45
N THR A 154 -2.57 21.53 0.04
CA THR A 154 -3.66 21.95 0.93
C THR A 154 -4.89 21.10 0.70
N HIS A 155 -5.73 21.02 1.71
CA HIS A 155 -7.02 20.33 1.63
C HIS A 155 -8.06 21.12 0.82
N PRO A 156 -9.05 20.44 0.21
CA PRO A 156 -9.25 18.98 0.19
C PRO A 156 -8.32 18.24 -0.77
N ARG A 157 -8.08 16.95 -0.51
CA ARG A 157 -7.16 16.08 -1.26
C ARG A 157 -7.81 14.82 -1.86
N LEU A 158 -9.06 14.51 -1.52
CA LEU A 158 -9.78 13.31 -1.96
C LEU A 158 -10.97 13.71 -2.84
N PHE A 159 -11.14 13.04 -4.00
CA PHE A 159 -12.17 13.29 -5.04
C PHE A 159 -12.17 14.66 -5.71
N LEU A 160 -11.54 15.66 -5.13
CA LEU A 160 -11.44 16.98 -5.71
C LEU A 160 -10.20 17.71 -5.17
N ARG A 161 -9.75 18.66 -5.97
CA ARG A 161 -8.63 19.55 -5.64
C ARG A 161 -9.17 20.91 -5.16
N PRO A 162 -8.42 21.66 -4.33
CA PRO A 162 -8.86 22.97 -3.86
C PRO A 162 -9.23 23.93 -5.01
N GLU A 163 -8.44 23.92 -6.09
CA GLU A 163 -8.65 24.73 -7.29
C GLU A 163 -9.94 24.37 -8.06
N ASN A 164 -10.52 23.19 -7.85
CA ASN A 164 -11.76 22.77 -8.51
C ASN A 164 -13.01 23.33 -7.81
N LEU A 165 -12.91 23.79 -6.56
CA LEU A 165 -14.07 24.20 -5.75
C LEU A 165 -14.92 25.31 -6.39
N PRO A 166 -14.37 26.40 -6.98
CA PRO A 166 -15.19 27.43 -7.63
C PRO A 166 -16.06 26.87 -8.77
N LYS A 167 -15.50 25.98 -9.60
CA LYS A 167 -16.22 25.32 -10.69
C LYS A 167 -17.31 24.40 -10.14
N LEU A 168 -17.00 23.58 -9.14
CA LEU A 168 -17.97 22.65 -8.54
C LEU A 168 -19.14 23.39 -7.88
N ARG A 169 -18.88 24.53 -7.22
CA ARG A 169 -19.92 25.42 -6.67
C ARG A 169 -20.82 26.00 -7.75
N ALA A 170 -20.25 26.43 -8.87
CA ALA A 170 -21.03 26.92 -10.01
C ALA A 170 -21.93 25.82 -10.61
N LEU A 171 -21.40 24.60 -10.75
CA LEU A 171 -22.18 23.44 -11.21
C LEU A 171 -23.33 23.10 -10.24
N ALA A 172 -23.05 23.11 -8.93
CA ALA A 172 -24.06 22.87 -7.89
C ALA A 172 -25.21 23.91 -7.91
N GLN A 173 -24.95 25.13 -8.38
CA GLN A 173 -25.97 26.17 -8.56
C GLN A 173 -26.66 26.12 -9.93
N GLY A 174 -26.05 25.46 -10.92
CA GLY A 174 -26.49 25.40 -12.31
C GLY A 174 -26.89 23.99 -12.74
N GLU A 175 -26.12 23.42 -13.67
CA GLU A 175 -26.46 22.17 -14.36
C GLU A 175 -26.62 20.96 -13.44
N MET A 176 -25.94 20.95 -12.28
CA MET A 176 -26.00 19.86 -11.30
C MET A 176 -26.85 20.21 -10.06
N LYS A 177 -27.72 21.22 -10.17
CA LYS A 177 -28.55 21.68 -9.06
C LYS A 177 -29.42 20.59 -8.47
N ALA A 178 -30.02 19.72 -9.28
CA ALA A 178 -30.87 18.64 -8.80
C ALA A 178 -30.09 17.63 -7.93
N GLN A 179 -28.86 17.28 -8.33
CA GLN A 179 -27.96 16.41 -7.59
C GLN A 179 -27.54 17.06 -6.27
N TYR A 180 -27.21 18.35 -6.31
CA TYR A 180 -26.87 19.11 -5.11
C TYR A 180 -28.05 19.23 -4.14
N GLU A 181 -29.27 19.48 -4.62
CA GLU A 181 -30.48 19.47 -3.79
C GLU A 181 -30.75 18.10 -3.15
N GLY A 182 -30.40 17.02 -3.85
CA GLY A 182 -30.38 15.66 -3.29
C GLY A 182 -29.43 15.53 -2.10
N LEU A 183 -28.22 16.09 -2.18
CA LEU A 183 -27.26 16.13 -1.08
C LEU A 183 -27.76 16.99 0.09
N VAL A 184 -28.34 18.16 -0.20
CA VAL A 184 -28.95 19.03 0.82
C VAL A 184 -30.06 18.29 1.58
N LYS A 185 -30.94 17.56 0.86
CA LYS A 185 -31.98 16.75 1.50
C LYS A 185 -31.40 15.67 2.43
N GLN A 186 -30.34 14.99 2.01
CA GLN A 186 -29.63 14.02 2.86
C GLN A 186 -29.03 14.69 4.10
N CYS A 187 -28.42 15.86 3.95
CA CYS A 187 -27.85 16.62 5.07
C CYS A 187 -28.93 17.04 6.08
N GLU A 188 -30.09 17.53 5.63
CA GLU A 188 -31.19 17.88 6.54
C GLU A 188 -31.76 16.64 7.26
N GLN A 189 -31.79 15.48 6.60
CA GLN A 189 -32.17 14.21 7.25
C GLN A 189 -31.16 13.80 8.34
N ILE A 190 -29.85 13.92 8.05
CA ILE A 190 -28.79 13.66 9.03
C ILE A 190 -28.90 14.62 10.23
N LEU A 191 -29.18 15.91 10.01
CA LEU A 191 -29.34 16.85 11.13
C LEU A 191 -30.60 16.61 11.96
N ALA A 192 -31.65 16.04 11.36
CA ALA A 192 -32.88 15.71 12.06
C ALA A 192 -32.75 14.45 12.94
N ASP A 193 -31.96 13.46 12.51
CA ASP A 193 -31.58 12.27 13.27
C ASP A 193 -30.06 12.05 13.21
N PRO A 194 -29.26 12.83 13.98
CA PRO A 194 -27.81 12.72 13.95
C PRO A 194 -27.36 11.30 14.31
N PRO A 195 -26.35 10.75 13.60
CA PRO A 195 -25.87 9.42 13.92
C PRO A 195 -25.27 9.41 15.33
N PRO A 196 -25.44 8.31 16.08
CA PRO A 196 -24.74 8.15 17.34
C PRO A 196 -23.23 8.00 17.08
N THR A 197 -22.45 8.50 18.03
CA THR A 197 -20.99 8.67 17.93
C THR A 197 -20.26 8.09 19.14
N ALA A 198 -20.97 7.40 20.04
CA ALA A 198 -20.34 6.57 21.05
C ALA A 198 -19.58 5.42 20.37
N GLU A 199 -18.45 5.00 20.92
CA GLU A 199 -17.72 3.88 20.35
C GLU A 199 -18.60 2.61 20.38
N PRO A 200 -18.72 1.86 19.26
CA PRO A 200 -19.49 0.63 19.26
C PRO A 200 -18.81 -0.43 20.17
N PRO A 201 -19.58 -1.38 20.72
CA PRO A 201 -19.06 -2.35 21.68
C PRO A 201 -18.09 -3.34 21.05
N THR A 202 -17.13 -3.82 21.86
CA THR A 202 -16.34 -5.01 21.56
C THR A 202 -17.18 -6.28 21.74
N TYR A 203 -16.76 -7.39 21.13
CA TYR A 203 -17.36 -8.70 21.36
C TYR A 203 -17.20 -9.12 22.85
N PRO A 204 -18.25 -9.67 23.48
CA PRO A 204 -18.14 -10.29 24.79
C PRO A 204 -17.08 -11.41 24.82
N PRO A 205 -16.34 -11.61 25.93
CA PRO A 205 -15.29 -12.64 26.02
C PRO A 205 -15.76 -14.07 25.72
N GLU A 206 -17.01 -14.38 26.06
CA GLU A 206 -17.65 -15.68 25.89
C GLU A 206 -18.26 -15.90 24.49
N MET A 207 -18.23 -14.87 23.63
CA MET A 207 -18.85 -14.94 22.31
C MET A 207 -18.13 -15.94 21.39
N GLU A 208 -18.90 -16.87 20.84
CA GLU A 208 -18.38 -17.82 19.87
C GLU A 208 -18.16 -17.15 18.50
N ARG A 209 -16.92 -17.23 17.99
CA ARG A 209 -16.58 -16.66 16.69
C ARG A 209 -17.37 -17.36 15.58
N LYS A 210 -17.98 -16.57 14.68
CA LYS A 210 -18.86 -17.02 13.59
C LYS A 210 -20.25 -17.51 14.02
N SER A 211 -20.64 -17.33 15.29
CA SER A 211 -22.04 -17.49 15.68
C SER A 211 -22.93 -16.40 15.03
N GLU A 212 -24.25 -16.57 15.13
CA GLU A 212 -25.18 -15.55 14.64
C GLU A 212 -25.04 -14.23 15.41
N GLU A 213 -24.88 -14.30 16.74
CA GLU A 213 -24.65 -13.16 17.61
C GLU A 213 -23.37 -12.42 17.23
N TRP A 214 -22.29 -13.18 16.95
CA TRP A 214 -21.05 -12.60 16.45
C TRP A 214 -21.26 -11.89 15.11
N ARG A 215 -21.97 -12.52 14.17
CA ARG A 215 -22.26 -11.94 12.85
C ARG A 215 -23.06 -10.65 12.98
N LEU A 216 -24.04 -10.60 13.88
CA LEU A 216 -24.87 -9.42 14.13
C LEU A 216 -24.03 -8.27 14.71
N MET A 217 -23.13 -8.55 15.66
CA MET A 217 -22.22 -7.51 16.18
C MET A 217 -21.16 -7.10 15.16
N TRP A 218 -20.54 -8.05 14.47
CA TRP A 218 -19.52 -7.81 13.45
C TRP A 218 -20.04 -6.92 12.32
N TRP A 219 -21.22 -7.27 11.77
CA TRP A 219 -21.87 -6.48 10.73
C TRP A 219 -22.53 -5.20 11.29
N GLY A 220 -23.06 -5.25 12.51
CA GLY A 220 -23.63 -4.10 13.20
C GLY A 220 -22.60 -3.00 13.44
N ASN A 221 -21.38 -3.34 13.87
CA ASN A 221 -20.30 -2.39 14.05
C ASN A 221 -19.89 -1.75 12.72
N ARG A 222 -19.91 -2.52 11.61
CA ARG A 222 -19.70 -2.00 10.26
C ARG A 222 -20.77 -0.97 9.87
N THR A 223 -22.05 -1.32 9.97
CA THR A 223 -23.14 -0.43 9.57
C THR A 223 -23.21 0.82 10.45
N TYR A 224 -22.94 0.68 11.76
CA TYR A 224 -22.82 1.78 12.71
C TYR A 224 -21.71 2.75 12.30
N THR A 225 -20.52 2.23 12.03
CA THR A 225 -19.35 3.03 11.61
C THR A 225 -19.62 3.78 10.31
N ILE A 226 -20.22 3.10 9.32
CA ILE A 226 -20.63 3.74 8.06
C ILE A 226 -21.66 4.84 8.33
N LYS A 227 -22.69 4.59 9.15
CA LYS A 227 -23.73 5.60 9.45
C LYS A 227 -23.09 6.86 10.05
N ALA A 228 -22.16 6.73 11.00
CA ALA A 228 -21.49 7.88 11.59
C ALA A 228 -20.59 8.62 10.59
N LEU A 229 -19.58 7.96 10.04
CA LEU A 229 -18.52 8.64 9.28
C LEU A 229 -18.92 8.99 7.85
N ASN A 230 -19.79 8.21 7.19
CA ASN A 230 -20.30 8.62 5.88
C ASN A 230 -21.27 9.81 5.99
N SER A 231 -22.05 9.90 7.07
CA SER A 231 -22.87 11.09 7.34
C SER A 231 -21.99 12.33 7.50
N ALA A 232 -20.90 12.22 8.25
CA ALA A 232 -19.94 13.32 8.40
C ALA A 232 -19.29 13.71 7.06
N ALA A 233 -18.87 12.73 6.25
CA ALA A 233 -18.30 12.99 4.93
C ALA A 233 -19.31 13.68 3.98
N THR A 234 -20.58 13.25 4.00
CA THR A 234 -21.67 13.83 3.20
C THR A 234 -21.96 15.27 3.61
N LEU A 235 -22.08 15.53 4.92
CA LEU A 235 -22.27 16.87 5.47
C LEU A 235 -21.10 17.80 5.08
N ALA A 236 -19.86 17.33 5.25
CA ALA A 236 -18.66 18.09 4.94
C ALA A 236 -18.55 18.43 3.45
N PHE A 237 -18.75 17.43 2.58
CA PHE A 237 -18.71 17.61 1.13
C PHE A 237 -19.79 18.59 0.66
N THR A 238 -21.02 18.45 1.15
CA THR A 238 -22.12 19.35 0.79
C THR A 238 -21.84 20.79 1.22
N ARG A 239 -21.24 20.99 2.40
CA ARG A 239 -20.79 22.32 2.85
C ARG A 239 -19.74 22.92 1.91
N LEU A 240 -18.74 22.13 1.46
CA LEU A 240 -17.72 22.61 0.51
C LEU A 240 -18.33 23.13 -0.81
N LEU A 241 -19.42 22.54 -1.27
CA LEU A 241 -20.14 22.93 -2.50
C LEU A 241 -21.02 24.18 -2.34
N GLY A 242 -20.97 24.86 -1.20
CA GLY A 242 -21.80 26.04 -0.91
C GLY A 242 -23.00 25.75 0.00
N GLY A 243 -22.98 24.62 0.70
CA GLY A 243 -23.98 24.27 1.71
C GLY A 243 -23.90 25.14 2.95
N GLN A 244 -24.87 24.95 3.85
CA GLN A 244 -24.97 25.73 5.08
C GLN A 244 -23.82 25.39 6.05
N GLU A 245 -23.29 26.38 6.76
CA GLU A 245 -22.21 26.19 7.74
C GLU A 245 -22.56 25.21 8.88
N LYS A 246 -23.86 25.01 9.17
CA LYS A 246 -24.30 24.01 10.15
C LYS A 246 -23.91 22.58 9.76
N TYR A 247 -23.81 22.27 8.46
CA TYR A 247 -23.36 20.96 8.00
C TYR A 247 -21.88 20.72 8.35
N GLY A 248 -21.03 21.73 8.11
CA GLY A 248 -19.61 21.64 8.46
C GLY A 248 -19.37 21.50 9.97
N ARG A 249 -20.15 22.21 10.79
CA ARG A 249 -20.08 22.09 12.27
C ARG A 249 -20.44 20.69 12.75
N GLU A 250 -21.51 20.10 12.21
CA GLU A 250 -21.92 18.75 12.61
C GLU A 250 -20.95 17.67 12.08
N ALA A 251 -20.45 17.82 10.86
CA ALA A 251 -19.41 16.94 10.32
C ALA A 251 -18.15 16.96 11.20
N LYS A 252 -17.71 18.16 11.61
CA LYS A 252 -16.58 18.33 12.52
C LYS A 252 -16.85 17.67 13.88
N ARG A 253 -18.04 17.85 14.46
CA ARG A 253 -18.43 17.19 15.73
C ARG A 253 -18.29 15.68 15.63
N ILE A 254 -18.92 15.07 14.61
CA ILE A 254 -18.86 13.62 14.40
C ILE A 254 -17.42 13.14 14.20
N LEU A 255 -16.63 13.83 13.37
CA LEU A 255 -15.22 13.49 13.14
C LEU A 255 -14.43 13.43 14.45
N LEU A 256 -14.54 14.47 15.28
CA LEU A 256 -13.76 14.59 16.52
C LEU A 256 -14.24 13.61 17.60
N GLU A 257 -15.53 13.33 17.67
CA GLU A 257 -16.04 12.30 18.60
C GLU A 257 -15.60 10.90 18.17
N CYS A 258 -15.65 10.58 16.86
CA CYS A 258 -15.10 9.33 16.34
C CYS A 258 -13.57 9.24 16.47
N ALA A 259 -12.85 10.37 16.50
CA ALA A 259 -11.41 10.38 16.73
C ALA A 259 -11.01 9.91 18.13
N ASN A 260 -11.95 9.93 19.09
CA ASN A 260 -11.75 9.40 20.44
C ASN A 260 -11.97 7.90 20.57
N TRP A 261 -12.47 7.21 19.52
CA TRP A 261 -12.63 5.75 19.56
C TRP A 261 -11.27 5.08 19.61
N ASP A 262 -11.15 3.98 20.35
CA ASP A 262 -9.92 3.20 20.41
C ASP A 262 -9.52 2.73 18.99
N PRO A 263 -8.35 3.15 18.46
CA PRO A 263 -7.91 2.75 17.12
C PRO A 263 -7.71 1.24 16.96
N LYS A 264 -7.58 0.49 18.06
CA LYS A 264 -7.45 -0.98 18.09
C LYS A 264 -8.67 -1.66 18.72
N GLY A 265 -9.72 -0.90 19.03
CA GLY A 265 -10.95 -1.38 19.64
C GLY A 265 -11.89 -2.06 18.64
N SER A 266 -13.19 -1.91 18.86
CA SER A 266 -14.25 -2.59 18.09
C SER A 266 -14.27 -2.26 16.60
N THR A 267 -13.64 -1.15 16.22
CA THR A 267 -13.50 -0.65 14.84
C THR A 267 -12.04 -0.67 14.35
N GLY A 268 -11.14 -1.36 15.06
CA GLY A 268 -9.76 -1.58 14.60
C GLY A 268 -9.72 -2.51 13.40
N TYR A 269 -8.79 -2.27 12.46
CA TYR A 269 -8.70 -3.06 11.22
C TYR A 269 -8.37 -4.53 11.51
N ARG A 270 -7.54 -4.83 12.52
CA ARG A 270 -7.24 -6.22 12.91
C ARG A 270 -8.32 -6.88 13.76
N TYR A 271 -9.18 -6.08 14.39
CA TYR A 271 -10.26 -6.58 15.24
C TYR A 271 -11.52 -6.91 14.42
N ASN A 272 -11.98 -5.94 13.62
CA ASN A 272 -13.10 -6.05 12.71
C ASN A 272 -12.79 -5.21 11.46
N ASP A 273 -12.16 -5.82 10.46
CA ASP A 273 -11.78 -5.14 9.23
C ASP A 273 -12.96 -4.56 8.44
N GLU A 274 -14.12 -5.21 8.49
CA GLU A 274 -15.37 -4.69 7.91
C GLU A 274 -15.82 -3.37 8.55
N ALA A 275 -15.52 -3.13 9.83
CA ALA A 275 -15.75 -1.82 10.47
C ALA A 275 -14.54 -0.88 10.32
N GLY A 276 -13.32 -1.40 10.39
CA GLY A 276 -12.10 -0.61 10.31
C GLY A 276 -11.85 0.01 8.94
N MET A 277 -12.15 -0.71 7.85
CA MET A 277 -12.04 -0.15 6.50
C MET A 277 -12.91 1.10 6.31
N PRO A 278 -14.25 1.08 6.51
CA PRO A 278 -15.08 2.28 6.44
C PRO A 278 -14.72 3.35 7.45
N TYR A 279 -14.22 2.98 8.64
CA TYR A 279 -13.65 3.99 9.53
C TYR A 279 -12.56 4.76 8.79
N ASN A 280 -11.56 4.06 8.27
CA ASN A 280 -10.34 4.68 7.74
C ASN A 280 -10.61 5.59 6.53
N TYR A 281 -11.38 5.13 5.53
CA TYR A 281 -11.61 5.96 4.34
C TYR A 281 -12.65 7.07 4.57
N TYR A 282 -13.74 6.85 5.30
CA TYR A 282 -14.69 7.94 5.57
C TYR A 282 -14.16 8.97 6.56
N PHE A 283 -13.37 8.56 7.55
CA PHE A 283 -12.67 9.50 8.43
C PHE A 283 -11.71 10.39 7.62
N SER A 284 -10.92 9.78 6.74
CA SER A 284 -9.96 10.51 5.88
C SER A 284 -10.65 11.51 4.95
N ARG A 285 -11.78 11.12 4.33
CA ARG A 285 -12.61 12.02 3.52
C ARG A 285 -13.16 13.18 4.34
N THR A 286 -13.75 12.88 5.49
CA THR A 286 -14.32 13.89 6.38
C THR A 286 -13.24 14.87 6.84
N TYR A 287 -12.10 14.38 7.34
CA TYR A 287 -10.93 15.18 7.73
C TYR A 287 -10.50 16.11 6.60
N SER A 288 -10.40 15.56 5.38
CA SER A 288 -10.01 16.33 4.21
C SER A 288 -11.00 17.43 3.85
N PHE A 289 -12.30 17.19 4.06
CA PHE A 289 -13.35 18.13 3.69
C PHE A 289 -13.66 19.20 4.74
N VAL A 290 -13.36 18.94 6.02
CA VAL A 290 -13.55 19.92 7.11
C VAL A 290 -12.24 20.56 7.58
N ASN A 291 -11.12 20.33 6.89
CA ASN A 291 -9.79 20.73 7.36
C ASN A 291 -9.67 22.23 7.67
N ASP A 292 -10.40 23.09 6.95
CA ASP A 292 -10.45 24.54 7.16
C ASP A 292 -11.20 24.95 8.45
N LEU A 293 -11.99 24.04 9.03
CA LEU A 293 -12.74 24.24 10.28
C LEU A 293 -12.00 23.71 11.52
N LEU A 294 -10.93 22.93 11.34
CA LEU A 294 -10.17 22.33 12.43
C LEU A 294 -9.07 23.27 12.91
N SER A 295 -8.94 23.39 14.24
CA SER A 295 -7.77 23.95 14.90
C SER A 295 -6.58 22.99 14.82
N ASP A 296 -5.38 23.47 15.12
CA ASP A 296 -4.17 22.63 15.06
C ASP A 296 -4.21 21.46 16.05
N ASP A 297 -4.78 21.66 17.24
CA ASP A 297 -4.96 20.61 18.26
C ASP A 297 -5.97 19.54 17.79
N GLU A 298 -7.05 19.95 17.13
CA GLU A 298 -8.04 19.05 16.55
C GLU A 298 -7.45 18.25 15.39
N LYS A 299 -6.63 18.90 14.53
CA LYS A 299 -5.90 18.19 13.47
C LYS A 299 -4.91 17.19 14.07
N GLU A 300 -4.24 17.55 15.17
CA GLU A 300 -3.33 16.66 15.88
C GLU A 300 -4.03 15.43 16.46
N ALA A 301 -5.23 15.60 17.02
CA ALA A 301 -6.05 14.48 17.48
C ALA A 301 -6.39 13.51 16.33
N CYS A 302 -6.79 14.04 15.17
CA CYS A 302 -7.04 13.25 13.96
C CYS A 302 -5.78 12.53 13.46
N ARG A 303 -4.63 13.20 13.43
CA ARG A 303 -3.34 12.59 13.02
C ARG A 303 -2.95 11.43 13.92
N LYS A 304 -3.08 11.58 15.25
CA LYS A 304 -2.72 10.53 16.22
C LYS A 304 -3.51 9.24 16.00
N VAL A 305 -4.84 9.32 15.88
CA VAL A 305 -5.67 8.14 15.67
C VAL A 305 -5.41 7.50 14.30
N MET A 306 -5.23 8.33 13.25
CA MET A 306 -4.99 7.83 11.90
C MET A 306 -3.58 7.29 11.69
N LYS A 307 -2.58 7.74 12.47
CA LYS A 307 -1.25 7.10 12.50
C LYS A 307 -1.34 5.64 12.88
N VAL A 308 -2.03 5.35 13.99
CA VAL A 308 -2.16 3.98 14.51
C VAL A 308 -2.91 3.09 13.51
N ARG A 309 -4.00 3.61 12.93
CA ARG A 309 -4.84 2.86 11.99
C ARG A 309 -4.14 2.63 10.64
N GLY A 310 -3.46 3.65 10.12
CA GLY A 310 -2.66 3.55 8.89
C GLY A 310 -1.49 2.59 9.04
N ASP A 311 -0.75 2.65 10.15
CA ASP A 311 0.32 1.71 10.47
C ASP A 311 -0.19 0.27 10.54
N GLU A 312 -1.32 0.05 11.22
CA GLU A 312 -1.90 -1.29 11.36
C GLU A 312 -2.28 -1.89 9.99
N MET A 313 -2.88 -1.10 9.09
CA MET A 313 -3.17 -1.53 7.73
C MET A 313 -1.88 -1.79 6.94
N TYR A 314 -0.92 -0.85 6.97
CA TYR A 314 0.33 -0.97 6.23
C TYR A 314 1.12 -2.20 6.65
N GLN A 315 1.27 -2.46 7.95
CA GLN A 315 1.96 -3.65 8.47
C GLN A 315 1.27 -4.97 8.09
N HIS A 316 -0.05 -4.96 7.90
CA HIS A 316 -0.79 -6.15 7.46
C HIS A 316 -0.68 -6.42 5.95
N LEU A 317 -0.59 -5.35 5.16
CA LEU A 317 -0.63 -5.40 3.70
C LEU A 317 0.77 -5.43 3.09
N CYS A 318 1.66 -4.52 3.51
CA CYS A 318 2.98 -4.34 2.94
C CYS A 318 4.03 -5.24 3.62
N PRO A 319 4.96 -5.87 2.87
CA PRO A 319 4.98 -6.00 1.41
C PRO A 319 4.18 -7.22 0.91
N ARG A 320 3.57 -8.00 1.82
CA ARG A 320 2.94 -9.30 1.52
C ARG A 320 1.98 -9.26 0.32
N HIS A 321 1.14 -8.24 0.23
CA HIS A 321 0.12 -8.12 -0.81
C HIS A 321 0.71 -8.03 -2.22
N LEU A 322 1.97 -7.60 -2.37
CA LEU A 322 2.67 -7.51 -3.66
C LEU A 322 3.07 -8.89 -4.23
N TRP A 323 3.04 -9.94 -3.40
CA TRP A 323 3.33 -11.30 -3.82
C TRP A 323 2.18 -12.28 -3.55
N GLN A 324 1.37 -12.05 -2.51
CA GLN A 324 0.23 -12.90 -2.13
C GLN A 324 -1.08 -12.09 -2.10
N PRO A 325 -1.60 -11.69 -3.28
CA PRO A 325 -2.69 -10.71 -3.35
C PRO A 325 -4.11 -11.30 -3.22
N TYR A 326 -4.27 -12.62 -3.27
CA TYR A 326 -5.57 -13.30 -3.35
C TYR A 326 -6.37 -13.37 -2.04
N ALA A 327 -6.09 -12.48 -1.09
CA ALA A 327 -6.91 -12.32 0.11
C ALA A 327 -7.98 -11.26 -0.16
N SER A 328 -9.25 -11.67 -0.24
CA SER A 328 -10.36 -10.81 -0.67
C SER A 328 -10.38 -9.46 0.10
N HIS A 329 -10.36 -9.48 1.44
CA HIS A 329 -10.37 -8.23 2.21
C HIS A 329 -9.12 -7.36 2.00
N SER A 330 -7.93 -7.97 1.83
CA SER A 330 -6.71 -7.22 1.51
C SER A 330 -6.76 -6.56 0.13
N ASN A 331 -7.40 -7.22 -0.84
CA ASN A 331 -7.49 -6.77 -2.23
C ASN A 331 -8.42 -5.56 -2.45
N ARG A 332 -9.12 -5.13 -1.39
CA ARG A 332 -9.79 -3.82 -1.31
C ARG A 332 -9.22 -2.88 -0.25
N ALA A 333 -8.50 -3.41 0.75
CA ALA A 333 -7.96 -2.59 1.83
C ALA A 333 -6.82 -1.67 1.38
N TRP A 334 -6.02 -2.06 0.39
CA TRP A 334 -4.86 -1.29 -0.07
C TRP A 334 -5.25 0.09 -0.62
N HIS A 335 -6.37 0.21 -1.34
CA HIS A 335 -6.80 1.51 -1.86
C HIS A 335 -7.42 2.39 -0.78
N PHE A 336 -8.03 1.81 0.26
CA PHE A 336 -8.42 2.59 1.45
C PHE A 336 -7.21 3.12 2.22
N LEU A 337 -6.13 2.34 2.32
CA LEU A 337 -4.86 2.83 2.86
C LEU A 337 -4.28 3.95 1.99
N GLY A 338 -4.41 3.85 0.66
CA GLY A 338 -4.08 4.93 -0.27
C GLY A 338 -4.84 6.23 0.03
N GLU A 339 -6.14 6.17 0.30
CA GLU A 339 -6.92 7.36 0.70
C GLU A 339 -6.45 7.96 2.03
N VAL A 340 -6.09 7.12 3.00
CA VAL A 340 -5.48 7.58 4.26
C VAL A 340 -4.16 8.30 3.98
N GLY A 341 -3.29 7.69 3.17
CA GLY A 341 -2.01 8.29 2.76
C GLY A 341 -2.19 9.65 2.07
N ILE A 342 -3.12 9.76 1.12
CA ILE A 342 -3.40 11.02 0.42
C ILE A 342 -3.94 12.08 1.38
N ALA A 343 -4.86 11.72 2.28
CA ALA A 343 -5.43 12.67 3.23
C ALA A 343 -4.38 13.25 4.17
N PHE A 344 -3.43 12.42 4.64
CA PHE A 344 -2.43 12.81 5.64
C PHE A 344 -1.01 13.00 5.08
N LEU A 345 -0.85 13.14 3.77
CA LEU A 345 0.46 13.32 3.14
C LEU A 345 1.17 14.58 3.67
N GLY A 346 2.38 14.42 4.18
CA GLY A 346 3.16 15.50 4.80
C GLY A 346 2.67 15.92 6.19
N GLU A 347 1.63 15.26 6.71
CA GLU A 347 1.08 15.49 8.05
C GLU A 347 1.33 14.29 8.97
N ILE A 348 1.51 13.10 8.40
CA ILE A 348 1.95 11.89 9.09
C ILE A 348 3.20 11.36 8.38
N ASP A 349 4.28 11.12 9.14
CA ASP A 349 5.59 10.73 8.61
C ASP A 349 5.60 9.47 7.72
N ALA A 350 4.62 8.56 7.88
CA ALA A 350 4.52 7.32 7.10
C ALA A 350 3.51 7.40 5.94
N ALA A 351 2.82 8.54 5.76
CA ALA A 351 1.73 8.65 4.80
C ALA A 351 2.21 8.52 3.34
N ASP A 352 3.44 8.95 3.06
CA ASP A 352 4.03 8.81 1.73
C ASP A 352 4.31 7.35 1.36
N ASP A 353 4.80 6.54 2.30
CA ASP A 353 4.96 5.09 2.15
C ASP A 353 3.61 4.40 1.86
N TRP A 354 2.53 4.86 2.51
CA TRP A 354 1.19 4.33 2.28
C TRP A 354 0.68 4.61 0.87
N VAL A 355 0.84 5.85 0.38
CA VAL A 355 0.50 6.23 -1.01
C VAL A 355 1.36 5.46 -2.00
N TRP A 356 2.66 5.38 -1.74
CA TRP A 356 3.63 4.71 -2.61
C TRP A 356 3.32 3.22 -2.72
N PHE A 357 3.03 2.55 -1.61
CA PHE A 357 2.61 1.15 -1.59
C PHE A 357 1.28 0.93 -2.32
N ALA A 358 0.25 1.73 -2.03
CA ALA A 358 -1.04 1.60 -2.69
C ALA A 358 -0.92 1.77 -4.22
N THR A 359 -0.09 2.71 -4.67
CA THR A 359 0.16 2.92 -6.10
C THR A 359 0.94 1.76 -6.71
N ASN A 360 1.92 1.19 -6.00
CA ASN A 360 2.61 -0.02 -6.46
C ASN A 360 1.67 -1.24 -6.57
N VAL A 361 0.71 -1.39 -5.66
CA VAL A 361 -0.34 -2.41 -5.80
C VAL A 361 -1.15 -2.18 -7.08
N PHE A 362 -1.60 -0.95 -7.33
CA PHE A 362 -2.38 -0.63 -8.53
C PHE A 362 -1.62 -0.96 -9.83
N PHE A 363 -0.41 -0.45 -10.00
CA PHE A 363 0.33 -0.63 -11.26
C PHE A 363 0.88 -2.03 -11.48
N ASN A 364 1.12 -2.81 -10.42
CA ASN A 364 1.87 -4.07 -10.56
C ASN A 364 1.07 -5.33 -10.28
N VAL A 365 -0.07 -5.20 -9.61
CA VAL A 365 -0.78 -6.34 -9.03
C VAL A 365 -2.27 -6.27 -9.33
N TYR A 366 -2.88 -5.11 -9.22
CA TYR A 366 -4.32 -4.97 -9.41
C TYR A 366 -4.71 -4.87 -10.90
N PRO A 367 -5.85 -5.45 -11.33
CA PRO A 367 -6.71 -6.39 -10.59
C PRO A 367 -6.18 -7.83 -10.64
N VAL A 368 -6.25 -8.56 -9.50
CA VAL A 368 -5.80 -9.98 -9.43
C VAL A 368 -6.89 -11.00 -9.66
N TRP A 369 -8.14 -10.57 -9.61
CA TRP A 369 -9.30 -11.43 -9.86
C TRP A 369 -9.83 -11.26 -11.28
N SER A 370 -9.15 -10.50 -12.13
CA SER A 370 -9.57 -10.28 -13.51
C SER A 370 -8.51 -10.79 -14.49
N ASP A 371 -8.98 -11.33 -15.59
CA ASP A 371 -8.16 -11.67 -16.75
C ASP A 371 -8.26 -10.55 -17.79
N ASP A 372 -7.45 -10.63 -18.84
CA ASP A 372 -7.35 -9.60 -19.90
C ASP A 372 -8.68 -9.37 -20.66
N ASP A 373 -9.64 -10.31 -20.59
CA ASP A 373 -10.97 -10.19 -21.20
C ASP A 373 -12.01 -9.47 -20.31
N GLY A 374 -11.62 -9.09 -19.09
CA GLY A 374 -12.49 -8.41 -18.10
C GLY A 374 -13.36 -9.35 -17.26
N GLY A 375 -13.21 -10.67 -17.39
CA GLY A 375 -13.84 -11.65 -16.49
C GLY A 375 -13.45 -11.42 -15.02
N TRP A 376 -14.27 -11.91 -14.08
CA TRP A 376 -13.96 -11.81 -12.64
C TRP A 376 -14.11 -13.17 -11.93
N HIS A 377 -13.00 -13.70 -11.42
CA HIS A 377 -12.89 -15.06 -10.87
C HIS A 377 -13.73 -15.30 -9.61
N GLU A 378 -14.05 -14.27 -8.82
CA GLU A 378 -14.94 -14.40 -7.65
C GLU A 378 -16.44 -14.32 -8.03
N GLY A 379 -16.78 -14.12 -9.31
CA GLY A 379 -18.15 -14.02 -9.81
C GLY A 379 -18.74 -12.60 -9.78
N SER A 380 -19.90 -12.42 -10.42
CA SER A 380 -20.49 -11.09 -10.70
C SER A 380 -20.89 -10.29 -9.45
N SER A 381 -21.32 -10.96 -8.38
CA SER A 381 -21.66 -10.30 -7.11
C SER A 381 -20.42 -9.69 -6.44
N TYR A 382 -19.31 -10.43 -6.45
CA TYR A 382 -18.03 -9.93 -5.95
C TYR A 382 -17.46 -8.85 -6.88
N TRP A 383 -17.55 -9.04 -8.19
CA TRP A 383 -17.17 -8.03 -9.17
C TRP A 383 -17.84 -6.69 -8.90
N SER A 384 -19.18 -6.65 -8.81
CA SER A 384 -19.91 -5.40 -8.55
C SER A 384 -19.47 -4.78 -7.22
N SER A 385 -19.40 -5.59 -6.15
CA SER A 385 -18.96 -5.13 -4.83
C SER A 385 -17.54 -4.54 -4.85
N TYR A 386 -16.62 -5.07 -5.64
CA TYR A 386 -15.25 -4.60 -5.74
C TYR A 386 -15.12 -3.36 -6.62
N ILE A 387 -15.65 -3.43 -7.84
CA ILE A 387 -15.56 -2.34 -8.81
C ILE A 387 -16.28 -1.09 -8.28
N ASP A 388 -17.41 -1.23 -7.58
CA ASP A 388 -18.09 -0.10 -6.94
C ASP A 388 -17.20 0.64 -5.93
N ARG A 389 -16.26 -0.06 -5.27
CA ARG A 389 -15.32 0.57 -4.32
C ARG A 389 -14.03 1.02 -4.99
N PHE A 390 -13.58 0.28 -6.00
CA PHE A 390 -12.39 0.64 -6.76
C PHE A 390 -12.60 1.91 -7.59
N THR A 391 -13.78 2.10 -8.19
CA THR A 391 -14.11 3.32 -8.93
C THR A 391 -13.92 4.59 -8.09
N TRP A 392 -14.18 4.51 -6.78
CA TRP A 392 -13.96 5.61 -5.85
C TRP A 392 -12.47 5.93 -5.74
N TRP A 393 -11.63 4.89 -5.68
CA TRP A 393 -10.18 5.04 -5.73
C TRP A 393 -9.70 5.58 -7.09
N ALA A 394 -10.21 5.06 -8.20
CA ALA A 394 -9.89 5.54 -9.55
C ALA A 394 -10.18 7.04 -9.70
N ASP A 395 -11.32 7.53 -9.19
CA ASP A 395 -11.63 8.96 -9.18
C ASP A 395 -10.68 9.76 -8.28
N VAL A 396 -10.29 9.21 -7.12
CA VAL A 396 -9.26 9.83 -6.26
C VAL A 396 -7.90 9.87 -6.96
N MET A 397 -7.49 8.81 -7.66
CA MET A 397 -6.23 8.76 -8.41
C MET A 397 -6.20 9.83 -9.51
N ARG A 398 -7.30 9.96 -10.27
CA ARG A 398 -7.41 10.96 -11.33
C ARG A 398 -7.24 12.36 -10.80
N GLU A 399 -7.94 12.69 -9.71
CA GLU A 399 -7.96 14.05 -9.16
C GLU A 399 -6.70 14.39 -8.36
N ALA A 400 -6.27 13.49 -7.48
CA ALA A 400 -5.13 13.74 -6.58
C ALA A 400 -3.78 13.52 -7.27
N MET A 401 -3.67 12.56 -8.20
CA MET A 401 -2.38 12.12 -8.77
C MET A 401 -2.30 12.26 -10.29
N GLY A 402 -3.38 12.67 -10.96
CA GLY A 402 -3.41 12.76 -12.43
C GLY A 402 -3.20 11.40 -13.10
N ILE A 403 -3.62 10.31 -12.45
CA ILE A 403 -3.57 8.96 -13.01
C ILE A 403 -4.99 8.55 -13.38
N ASP A 404 -5.20 8.26 -14.65
CA ASP A 404 -6.44 7.64 -15.11
C ASP A 404 -6.33 6.12 -14.94
N ALA A 405 -7.27 5.55 -14.18
CA ALA A 405 -7.28 4.13 -13.84
C ALA A 405 -8.36 3.33 -14.58
N TYR A 406 -9.19 4.02 -15.37
CA TYR A 406 -10.19 3.43 -16.28
C TYR A 406 -9.56 3.08 -17.62
#